data_AF-H1Y0Q4-F1
#
_entry.id   AF-H1Y0Q4-F1
#
_cell.length_a   1.000
_cell.length_b   1.000
_cell.length_c   1.000
_cell.angle_alpha   90.00
_cell.angle_beta   90.00
_cell.angle_gamma   90.00
#
_symmetry.space_group_name_H-M   'P 1'
#
loop_
_entity.id
_entity.type
_entity.pdbx_description
1 polymer ?
#
loop_
_entity_poly.entity_id
_entity_poly.type
_entity_poly.pdbx_seq_one_letter_code
_entity_poly.pdbx_strand_id
1 'polypeptide(L)'
;MKRLITNKADIQFLVDQFYIKVKADDVIGPIFNDAKNFSWDTHIPVMVSFWETMLLDQVTYKGNPMLTHIELNKRVPLNAEHFERWMKLFFETIDEHFEGDAVVEAKKRATAMEGLMQLKIAQSLNKGFIQ
;
A
#
# COMPACT_ATOMS: atom_id res chain seq x y z
N MET A 1 -5.94 18.59 -15.95
CA MET A 1 -4.54 18.84 -15.58
C MET A 1 -4.20 17.89 -14.44
N LYS A 2 -3.03 17.25 -14.51
CA LYS A 2 -2.55 16.39 -13.43
C LYS A 2 -1.90 17.24 -12.33
N ARG A 3 -1.77 16.67 -11.15
CA ARG A 3 -1.24 17.33 -9.94
C ARG A 3 0.23 16.99 -9.73
N LEU A 4 0.96 17.86 -9.04
CA LEU A 4 2.24 17.50 -8.43
C LEU A 4 1.99 16.99 -7.00
N ILE A 5 2.89 16.15 -6.49
CA ILE A 5 2.88 15.72 -5.09
C ILE A 5 3.84 16.64 -4.33
N THR A 6 3.30 17.57 -3.55
CA THR A 6 4.10 18.61 -2.88
C THR A 6 3.83 18.72 -1.39
N ASN A 7 2.70 18.20 -0.93
CA ASN A 7 2.28 18.31 0.45
C ASN A 7 1.38 17.13 0.87
N LYS A 8 1.03 17.09 2.16
CA LYS A 8 0.18 16.05 2.74
C LYS A 8 -1.21 15.94 2.10
N ALA A 9 -1.81 17.04 1.66
CA ALA A 9 -3.14 17.01 1.03
C ALA A 9 -3.09 16.30 -0.33
N ASP A 10 -1.98 16.41 -1.06
CA ASP A 10 -1.76 15.65 -2.29
C ASP A 10 -1.66 14.15 -2.00
N ILE A 11 -0.95 13.77 -0.92
CA ILE A 11 -0.85 12.38 -0.46
C ILE A 11 -2.21 11.84 -0.02
N GLN A 12 -2.97 12.62 0.76
CA GLN A 12 -4.33 12.26 1.17
C GLN A 12 -5.19 11.98 -0.06
N PHE A 13 -5.15 12.86 -1.06
CA PHE A 13 -5.89 12.65 -2.29
C PHE A 13 -5.45 11.39 -3.05
N LEU A 14 -4.14 11.15 -3.17
CA LEU A 14 -3.62 9.91 -3.79
C LEU A 14 -4.17 8.67 -3.09
N VAL A 15 -4.08 8.63 -1.76
CA VAL A 15 -4.54 7.50 -0.95
C VAL A 15 -6.06 7.32 -1.08
N ASP A 16 -6.84 8.40 -1.03
CA ASP A 16 -8.30 8.33 -1.16
C ASP A 16 -8.71 7.79 -2.54
N GLN A 17 -8.16 8.32 -3.63
CA GLN A 17 -8.48 7.86 -4.99
C GLN A 17 -8.05 6.40 -5.19
N PHE A 18 -6.89 6.02 -4.65
CA PHE A 18 -6.40 4.66 -4.73
C PHE A 18 -7.33 3.68 -4.01
N TYR A 19 -7.71 4.00 -2.77
CA TYR A 19 -8.52 3.09 -1.97
C TYR A 19 -10.00 3.05 -2.37
N ILE A 20 -10.52 4.05 -3.08
CA ILE A 20 -11.80 3.93 -3.80
C ILE A 20 -11.75 2.76 -4.79
N LYS A 21 -10.65 2.64 -5.56
CA LYS A 21 -10.47 1.52 -6.51
C LYS A 21 -10.27 0.19 -5.79
N VAL A 22 -9.42 0.14 -4.76
CA VAL A 22 -9.18 -1.07 -3.95
C VAL A 22 -10.48 -1.61 -3.39
N LYS A 23 -11.34 -0.73 -2.86
CA LYS A 23 -12.63 -1.12 -2.27
C LYS A 23 -13.58 -1.79 -3.28
N ALA A 24 -13.51 -1.39 -4.54
CA ALA A 24 -14.35 -1.89 -5.63
C ALA A 24 -13.75 -3.08 -6.38
N ASP A 25 -12.48 -3.42 -6.15
CA ASP A 25 -11.78 -4.53 -6.80
C ASP A 25 -12.28 -5.88 -6.28
N ASP A 26 -12.52 -6.82 -7.17
CA ASP A 26 -13.09 -8.13 -6.87
C ASP A 26 -12.07 -9.11 -6.26
N VAL A 27 -10.77 -8.89 -6.48
CA VAL A 27 -9.70 -9.74 -5.96
C VAL A 27 -9.27 -9.25 -4.58
N ILE A 28 -8.87 -7.98 -4.46
CA ILE A 28 -8.33 -7.46 -3.20
C ILE A 28 -9.38 -6.79 -2.32
N GLY A 29 -10.48 -6.29 -2.90
CA GLY A 29 -11.56 -5.65 -2.13
C GLY A 29 -12.11 -6.51 -0.99
N PRO A 30 -12.33 -7.84 -1.16
CA PRO A 30 -12.76 -8.72 -0.06
C PRO A 30 -11.85 -8.67 1.18
N ILE A 31 -10.54 -8.45 1.01
CA ILE A 31 -9.57 -8.35 2.13
C ILE A 31 -9.82 -7.08 2.96
N PHE A 32 -10.15 -5.97 2.29
CA PHE A 32 -10.36 -4.67 2.92
C PHE A 32 -11.83 -4.42 3.33
N ASN A 33 -12.78 -5.19 2.80
CA ASN A 33 -14.21 -5.07 3.10
C ASN A 33 -14.65 -5.94 4.29
N ASP A 34 -13.76 -6.77 4.85
CA ASP A 34 -14.04 -7.52 6.07
C ASP A 34 -14.01 -6.62 7.32
N ALA A 35 -15.15 -6.00 7.62
CA ALA A 35 -15.33 -5.11 8.77
C ALA A 35 -15.05 -5.75 10.14
N LYS A 36 -14.99 -7.09 10.23
CA LYS A 36 -14.59 -7.77 11.48
C LYS A 36 -13.10 -7.63 11.74
N ASN A 37 -12.30 -7.57 10.68
CA ASN A 37 -10.84 -7.65 10.75
C ASN A 37 -10.14 -6.38 10.22
N PHE A 38 -10.91 -5.43 9.68
CA PHE A 38 -10.39 -4.24 9.02
C PHE A 38 -11.22 -2.99 9.32
N SER A 39 -10.54 -1.85 9.51
CA SER A 39 -11.17 -0.53 9.69
C SER A 39 -10.55 0.51 8.76
N TRP A 40 -11.38 1.03 7.85
CA TRP A 40 -11.02 2.10 6.92
C TRP A 40 -10.56 3.37 7.64
N ASP A 41 -11.24 3.75 8.71
CA ASP A 41 -10.93 4.94 9.51
C ASP A 41 -9.54 4.87 10.15
N THR A 42 -9.05 3.65 10.41
CA THR A 42 -7.69 3.44 10.93
C THR A 42 -6.65 3.28 9.82
N HIS A 43 -7.03 2.66 8.70
CA HIS A 43 -6.07 2.30 7.65
C HIS A 43 -5.69 3.48 6.77
N ILE A 44 -6.65 4.33 6.39
CA ILE A 44 -6.38 5.49 5.52
C ILE A 44 -5.33 6.43 6.14
N PRO A 45 -5.45 6.86 7.42
CA PRO A 45 -4.42 7.70 8.04
C PRO A 45 -3.02 7.04 8.10
N VAL A 46 -2.96 5.72 8.25
CA VAL A 46 -1.70 4.95 8.24
C VAL A 46 -1.07 5.01 6.86
N MET A 47 -1.86 4.81 5.79
CA MET A 47 -1.37 4.85 4.42
C MET A 47 -0.96 6.25 3.99
N VAL A 48 -1.67 7.29 4.45
CA VAL A 48 -1.26 8.69 4.24
C VAL A 48 0.08 8.94 4.90
N SER A 49 0.26 8.55 6.16
CA SER A 49 1.54 8.71 6.86
C SER A 49 2.66 7.92 6.16
N PHE A 50 2.38 6.70 5.70
CA PHE A 50 3.34 5.89 4.96
C PHE A 50 3.83 6.59 3.69
N TRP A 51 2.91 7.05 2.84
CA TRP A 51 3.28 7.71 1.58
C TRP A 51 3.87 9.10 1.78
N GLU A 52 3.46 9.82 2.84
CA GLU A 52 4.09 11.07 3.26
C GLU A 52 5.57 10.86 3.64
N THR A 53 5.88 9.81 4.41
CA THR A 53 7.27 9.41 4.67
C THR A 53 8.02 9.03 3.40
N MET A 54 7.39 8.27 2.50
CA MET A 54 8.07 7.71 1.33
C MET A 54 8.34 8.72 0.21
N LEU A 55 7.52 9.77 0.09
CA LEU A 55 7.57 10.71 -1.05
C LEU A 55 7.93 12.14 -0.67
N LEU A 56 7.72 12.54 0.59
CA LEU A 56 8.00 13.90 1.06
C LEU A 56 9.12 13.94 2.11
N ASP A 57 9.76 12.80 2.38
CA ASP A 57 10.83 12.62 3.38
C ASP A 57 10.44 13.10 4.79
N GLN A 58 9.15 13.15 5.10
CA GLN A 58 8.62 13.51 6.41
C GLN A 58 8.39 12.26 7.24
N VAL A 59 9.18 12.03 8.29
CA VAL A 59 9.10 10.80 9.11
C VAL A 59 7.83 10.79 9.99
N THR A 60 6.68 10.47 9.39
CA THR A 60 5.37 10.43 10.07
C THR A 60 4.88 9.00 10.30
N TYR A 61 5.23 8.06 9.42
CA TYR A 61 4.97 6.64 9.62
C TYR A 61 5.97 5.97 10.58
N LYS A 62 5.45 5.22 11.56
CA LYS A 62 6.23 4.50 12.59
C LYS A 62 5.89 3.01 12.69
N GLY A 63 5.12 2.49 11.74
CA GLY A 63 4.66 1.10 11.76
C GLY A 63 5.67 0.11 11.20
N ASN A 64 5.37 -1.18 11.31
CA ASN A 64 6.10 -2.25 10.64
C ASN A 64 5.20 -2.88 9.57
N PRO A 65 5.33 -2.49 8.29
CA PRO A 65 4.47 -2.99 7.23
C PRO A 65 4.69 -4.49 7.00
N MET A 66 5.93 -5.00 7.19
CA MET A 66 6.23 -6.41 7.00
C MET A 66 5.50 -7.28 8.04
N LEU A 67 5.54 -6.91 9.32
CA LEU A 67 4.82 -7.64 10.36
C LEU A 67 3.33 -7.68 10.08
N THR A 68 2.75 -6.54 9.71
CA THR A 68 1.31 -6.41 9.43
C THR A 68 0.86 -7.38 8.33
N HIS A 69 1.61 -7.48 7.24
CA HIS A 69 1.25 -8.35 6.11
C HIS A 69 1.58 -9.82 6.35
N ILE A 70 2.60 -10.13 7.16
CA ILE A 70 2.84 -11.50 7.66
C ILE A 70 1.67 -11.99 8.51
N GLU A 71 1.19 -11.17 9.47
CA GLU A 71 0.04 -11.53 10.31
C GLU A 71 -1.28 -11.56 9.53
N LEU A 72 -1.41 -10.74 8.48
CA LEU A 72 -2.52 -10.85 7.53
C LEU A 72 -2.47 -12.18 6.78
N ASN A 73 -1.31 -12.58 6.24
CA ASN A 73 -1.13 -13.81 5.49
C ASN A 73 -1.52 -15.08 6.27
N LYS A 74 -1.36 -15.08 7.60
CA LYS A 74 -1.81 -16.19 8.47
C LYS A 74 -3.32 -16.36 8.51
N ARG A 75 -4.08 -15.30 8.25
CA ARG A 75 -5.55 -15.28 8.30
C ARG A 75 -6.16 -15.34 6.90
N VAL A 76 -5.57 -14.61 5.97
CA VAL A 76 -5.97 -14.53 4.56
C VAL A 76 -4.70 -14.77 3.73
N PRO A 77 -4.52 -15.97 3.17
CA PRO A 77 -3.32 -16.30 2.39
C PRO A 77 -3.13 -15.32 1.23
N LEU A 78 -2.10 -14.48 1.34
CA LEU A 78 -1.70 -13.55 0.31
C LEU A 78 -0.90 -14.31 -0.76
N ASN A 79 -1.18 -14.02 -2.02
CA ASN A 79 -0.52 -14.61 -3.17
C ASN A 79 -0.12 -13.49 -4.15
N ALA A 80 0.62 -13.84 -5.20
CA ALA A 80 1.12 -12.88 -6.20
C ALA A 80 -0.01 -12.04 -6.84
N GLU A 81 -1.17 -12.65 -7.13
CA GLU A 81 -2.30 -11.96 -7.77
C GLU A 81 -2.81 -10.78 -6.92
N HIS A 82 -2.85 -10.93 -5.60
CA HIS A 82 -3.23 -9.82 -4.71
C HIS A 82 -2.25 -8.64 -4.80
N PHE A 83 -0.94 -8.92 -4.86
CA PHE A 83 0.09 -7.88 -4.99
C PHE A 83 0.04 -7.21 -6.37
N GLU A 84 -0.09 -8.00 -7.43
CA GLU A 84 -0.23 -7.51 -8.80
C GLU A 84 -1.45 -6.60 -8.96
N ARG A 85 -2.59 -6.98 -8.38
CA ARG A 85 -3.80 -6.14 -8.38
C ARG A 85 -3.63 -4.84 -7.63
N TRP A 86 -3.03 -4.90 -6.44
CA TRP A 86 -2.73 -3.70 -5.66
C TRP A 86 -1.82 -2.75 -6.43
N MET A 87 -0.74 -3.26 -7.03
CA MET A 87 0.23 -2.49 -7.81
C MET A 87 -0.41 -1.87 -9.06
N LYS A 88 -1.22 -2.64 -9.79
CA LYS A 88 -1.93 -2.15 -10.98
C LYS A 88 -2.84 -0.97 -10.62
N LEU A 89 -3.66 -1.11 -9.58
CA LEU A 89 -4.55 -0.04 -9.14
C LEU A 89 -3.80 1.19 -8.64
N PHE A 90 -2.68 1.01 -7.94
CA PHE A 90 -1.85 2.12 -7.47
C PHE A 90 -1.23 2.87 -8.66
N PHE A 91 -0.71 2.14 -9.65
CA PHE A 91 -0.10 2.72 -10.84
C PHE A 91 -1.11 3.45 -11.72
N GLU A 92 -2.30 2.87 -11.91
CA GLU A 92 -3.40 3.54 -12.60
C GLU A 92 -3.78 4.84 -11.89
N THR A 93 -3.94 4.80 -10.56
CA THR A 93 -4.32 5.99 -9.77
C THR A 93 -3.28 7.10 -9.90
N ILE A 94 -1.99 6.77 -9.75
CA ILE A 94 -0.95 7.80 -9.80
C ILE A 94 -0.80 8.37 -11.22
N ASP A 95 -0.94 7.55 -12.25
CA ASP A 95 -0.89 8.00 -13.64
C ASP A 95 -2.09 8.84 -14.04
N GLU A 96 -3.28 8.56 -13.51
CA GLU A 96 -4.49 9.34 -13.80
C GLU A 96 -4.41 10.74 -13.19
N HIS A 97 -3.87 10.86 -11.97
CA HIS A 97 -4.01 12.06 -11.17
C HIS A 97 -2.74 12.90 -11.04
N PHE A 98 -1.55 12.34 -11.25
CA PHE A 98 -0.29 13.00 -10.94
C PHE A 98 0.72 13.00 -12.10
N GLU A 99 1.66 13.94 -12.03
CA GLU A 99 2.77 14.07 -12.98
C GLU A 99 4.06 14.52 -12.26
N GLY A 100 5.18 14.50 -12.99
CA GLY A 100 6.51 14.86 -12.48
C GLY A 100 7.26 13.71 -11.80
N ASP A 101 8.44 14.02 -11.27
CA ASP A 101 9.39 13.04 -10.75
C ASP A 101 8.84 12.19 -9.59
N ALA A 102 7.91 12.74 -8.81
CA ALA A 102 7.25 12.04 -7.72
C ALA A 102 6.46 10.81 -8.18
N VAL A 103 5.94 10.80 -9.43
CA VAL A 103 5.24 9.64 -10.00
C VAL A 103 6.22 8.49 -10.21
N VAL A 104 7.40 8.79 -10.77
CA VAL A 104 8.45 7.81 -11.02
C VAL A 104 8.96 7.24 -9.69
N GLU A 105 9.21 8.12 -8.73
CA GLU A 105 9.70 7.72 -7.41
C GLU A 105 8.66 6.86 -6.64
N ALA A 106 7.39 7.25 -6.66
CA ALA A 106 6.33 6.47 -6.02
C ALA A 106 6.19 5.07 -6.60
N LYS A 107 6.25 4.92 -7.93
CA LYS A 107 6.23 3.61 -8.59
C LYS A 107 7.43 2.76 -8.20
N LYS A 108 8.62 3.33 -8.22
CA LYS A 108 9.86 2.66 -7.80
C LYS A 108 9.79 2.19 -6.34
N ARG A 109 9.32 3.04 -5.44
CA ARG A 109 9.17 2.72 -4.01
C ARG A 109 8.11 1.64 -3.78
N ALA A 110 6.99 1.69 -4.49
CA ALA A 110 5.95 0.66 -4.45
C ALA A 110 6.52 -0.70 -4.87
N THR A 111 7.21 -0.78 -6.01
CA THR A 111 7.82 -2.03 -6.51
C THR A 111 8.85 -2.60 -5.54
N ALA A 112 9.70 -1.74 -4.95
CA ALA A 112 10.67 -2.20 -3.95
C ALA A 112 9.99 -2.76 -2.69
N MET A 113 8.92 -2.10 -2.21
CA MET A 113 8.16 -2.53 -1.05
C MET A 113 7.41 -3.83 -1.30
N GLU A 114 6.79 -3.97 -2.47
CA GLU A 114 6.13 -5.19 -2.91
C GLU A 114 7.09 -6.40 -2.87
N GLY A 115 8.25 -6.28 -3.51
CA GLY A 115 9.24 -7.36 -3.55
C GLY A 115 9.75 -7.74 -2.16
N LEU A 116 10.01 -6.74 -1.31
CA LEU A 116 10.43 -6.98 0.09
C LEU A 116 9.33 -7.68 0.88
N MET A 117 8.07 -7.28 0.70
CA MET A 117 6.93 -7.85 1.42
C MET A 117 6.69 -9.30 1.03
N GLN A 118 6.68 -9.61 -0.27
CA GLN A 118 6.54 -10.98 -0.75
C GLN A 118 7.68 -11.88 -0.23
N LEU A 119 8.93 -11.38 -0.27
CA LEU A 119 10.08 -12.10 0.29
C LEU A 119 9.91 -12.39 1.78
N LYS A 120 9.52 -11.38 2.57
CA LYS A 120 9.36 -11.51 4.03
C LYS A 120 8.19 -12.43 4.40
N ILE A 121 7.09 -12.38 3.66
CA ILE A 121 5.98 -13.32 3.83
C ILE A 121 6.45 -14.75 3.53
N ALA A 122 7.13 -14.98 2.40
CA ALA A 122 7.64 -16.30 2.06
C ALA A 122 8.62 -16.83 3.12
N GLN A 123 9.53 -15.98 3.62
CA GLN A 123 10.46 -16.34 4.70
C GLN A 123 9.74 -16.69 6.00
N SER A 124 8.63 -16.02 6.33
CA SER A 124 7.86 -16.27 7.55
C SER A 124 7.21 -17.65 7.61
N LEU A 125 7.09 -18.35 6.47
CA LEU A 125 6.56 -19.71 6.39
C LEU A 125 7.61 -20.77 6.76
N ASN A 126 8.90 -20.40 6.83
CA ASN A 126 9.96 -21.32 7.19
C ASN A 126 10.03 -21.52 8.71
N LYS A 127 10.36 -22.75 9.14
CA LYS A 127 10.57 -23.06 10.57
C LYS A 127 11.70 -22.19 11.14
N GLY A 128 11.45 -21.52 12.26
CA GLY A 128 12.45 -20.73 12.98
C GLY A 128 12.63 -19.29 12.49
N PHE A 129 11.69 -18.75 11.70
CA PHE A 129 11.69 -17.33 11.34
C PHE A 129 11.62 -16.44 12.58
N ILE A 130 12.58 -15.52 12.71
CA ILE A 130 12.61 -14.43 13.68
C ILE A 130 12.63 -13.14 12.86
N GLN A 131 11.72 -12.21 13.17
CA GLN A 131 11.56 -10.97 12.42
C GLN A 131 12.72 -10.00 12.61
#